data_AF-A0AAF0DH46-F1
#
_entry.id   AF-A0AAF0DH46-F1
#
_cell.length_a   1.000
_cell.length_b   1.000
_cell.length_c   1.000
_cell.angle_alpha   90.00
_cell.angle_beta   90.00
_cell.angle_gamma   90.00
#
_symmetry.space_group_name_H-M   'P 1'
#
loop_
_entity.id
_entity.type
_entity.pdbx_description
1 polymer ?
#
loop_
_entity_poly.entity_id
_entity_poly.type
_entity_poly.pdbx_seq_one_letter_code
_entity_poly.pdbx_strand_id
1 'polypeptide(L)'
;MSISRAIRQAFLAIEQSEGAGARVRRSIGTAKLKNFSPFLMLDHFTIGKGAGFPDHPHRGQETITYLLSGGVDHEDFAGNKGTIGPGDLQFMTAGRGIMHAEMPHENPDGSPNVGMQLWVDLPEKLKMCEPRYRDLRASEIPTVTVDDGKARVKVISGQSHGVDSVRDLAYTPVWIFDITLQPGGKITQALPKGWNAFAYTLAGSTTFGKDSSASSKTVPEFYNVVFDQEGDLIDASNLPDAKEDSRFILVAGQPLDQNVVQYGPFVLNSQEEVYQAMLDFQTASNGFERARGWESKIGKRMG
;
A
#
# COMPACT_ATOMS: atom_id res chain seq x y z
N MET A 1 -7.48 -26.32 14.71
CA MET A 1 -8.45 -26.01 13.64
C MET A 1 -8.16 -24.60 13.15
N SER A 2 -8.23 -24.36 11.85
CA SER A 2 -8.11 -23.01 11.31
C SER A 2 -9.42 -22.24 11.51
N ILE A 3 -9.31 -20.94 11.72
CA ILE A 3 -10.40 -20.05 12.12
C ILE A 3 -10.43 -18.86 11.15
N SER A 4 -11.58 -18.62 10.54
CA SER A 4 -11.83 -17.46 9.69
C SER A 4 -11.94 -16.20 10.53
N ARG A 5 -11.25 -15.13 10.15
CA ARG A 5 -11.27 -13.87 10.89
C ARG A 5 -12.57 -13.12 10.64
N ALA A 6 -13.14 -12.54 11.69
CA ALA A 6 -14.31 -11.68 11.60
C ALA A 6 -13.95 -10.29 11.03
N ILE A 7 -14.93 -9.64 10.41
CA ILE A 7 -14.81 -8.24 9.99
C ILE A 7 -15.00 -7.37 11.24
N ARG A 8 -13.96 -6.63 11.63
CA ARG A 8 -14.03 -5.62 12.68
C ARG A 8 -14.80 -4.39 12.22
N GLN A 9 -14.48 -3.92 11.01
CA GLN A 9 -15.13 -2.77 10.40
C GLN A 9 -14.96 -2.80 8.88
N ALA A 10 -15.93 -2.24 8.16
CA ALA A 10 -15.82 -1.97 6.73
C ALA A 10 -16.33 -0.56 6.43
N PHE A 11 -15.54 0.25 5.76
CA PHE A 11 -15.89 1.64 5.48
C PHE A 11 -15.34 2.14 4.14
N LEU A 12 -16.09 3.02 3.49
CA LEU A 12 -15.72 3.65 2.23
C LEU A 12 -14.48 4.53 2.41
N ALA A 13 -13.53 4.40 1.49
CA ALA A 13 -12.37 5.27 1.37
C ALA A 13 -12.79 6.63 0.79
N ILE A 14 -12.39 7.71 1.47
CA ILE A 14 -12.87 9.06 1.18
C ILE A 14 -11.95 9.70 0.15
N GLU A 15 -12.53 10.30 -0.88
CA GLU A 15 -11.76 10.98 -1.92
C GLU A 15 -11.33 12.38 -1.45
N GLN A 16 -10.06 12.70 -1.62
CA GLN A 16 -9.46 14.00 -1.26
C GLN A 16 -8.37 14.40 -2.25
N SER A 17 -8.00 15.67 -2.23
CA SER A 17 -6.87 16.17 -3.02
C SER A 17 -5.58 16.07 -2.21
N GLU A 18 -4.48 15.69 -2.88
CA GLU A 18 -3.14 15.59 -2.30
C GLU A 18 -2.10 16.09 -3.31
N GLY A 19 -0.88 16.35 -2.82
CA GLY A 19 0.23 16.84 -3.65
C GLY A 19 -0.16 18.09 -4.42
N ALA A 20 0.12 18.10 -5.73
CA ALA A 20 -0.31 19.14 -6.64
C ALA A 20 -1.36 18.58 -7.61
N GLY A 21 -2.64 18.78 -7.32
CA GLY A 21 -3.75 18.40 -8.21
C GLY A 21 -4.08 16.90 -8.28
N ALA A 22 -3.39 16.04 -7.54
CA ALA A 22 -3.68 14.61 -7.51
C ALA A 22 -4.93 14.32 -6.67
N ARG A 23 -5.66 13.25 -7.01
CA ARG A 23 -6.83 12.77 -6.28
C ARG A 23 -6.53 11.39 -5.69
N VAL A 24 -6.84 11.20 -4.42
CA VAL A 24 -6.65 9.93 -3.73
C VAL A 24 -7.91 9.56 -2.96
N ARG A 25 -8.21 8.26 -2.89
CA ARG A 25 -9.18 7.70 -1.94
C ARG A 25 -8.41 7.17 -0.73
N ARG A 26 -8.47 7.90 0.39
CA ARG A 26 -7.78 7.54 1.63
C ARG A 26 -8.66 6.67 2.52
N SER A 27 -8.09 5.59 3.06
CA SER A 27 -8.77 4.71 4.03
C SER A 27 -8.08 4.67 5.39
N ILE A 28 -6.88 4.10 5.46
CA ILE A 28 -5.97 4.23 6.62
C ILE A 28 -5.34 5.62 6.56
N GLY A 29 -5.22 6.30 7.71
CA GLY A 29 -4.83 7.71 7.78
C GLY A 29 -6.02 8.67 7.88
N THR A 30 -7.25 8.16 7.99
CA THR A 30 -8.47 8.97 8.18
C THR A 30 -8.87 9.06 9.65
N ALA A 31 -9.83 9.93 9.99
CA ALA A 31 -10.39 9.98 11.35
C ALA A 31 -11.02 8.65 11.81
N LYS A 32 -11.52 7.82 10.86
CA LYS A 32 -12.08 6.49 11.16
C LYS A 32 -11.02 5.46 11.52
N LEU A 33 -9.82 5.59 10.94
CA LEU A 33 -8.70 4.69 11.17
C LEU A 33 -7.39 5.45 10.97
N LYS A 34 -6.96 6.16 12.01
CA LYS A 34 -5.80 7.06 11.95
C LYS A 34 -4.52 6.33 11.57
N ASN A 35 -4.34 5.13 12.11
CA ASN A 35 -3.34 4.15 11.70
C ASN A 35 -3.87 2.76 12.09
N PHE A 36 -3.20 1.72 11.58
CA PHE A 36 -3.50 0.33 11.88
C PHE A 36 -2.20 -0.50 11.82
N SER A 37 -1.43 -0.47 12.91
CA SER A 37 -0.05 -1.01 12.96
C SER A 37 0.10 -2.35 12.23
N PRO A 38 1.08 -2.49 11.31
CA PRO A 38 2.14 -1.53 11.00
C PRO A 38 1.74 -0.49 9.94
N PHE A 39 0.49 -0.43 9.51
CA PHE A 39 0.05 0.43 8.41
C PHE A 39 -0.28 1.85 8.88
N LEU A 40 0.30 2.83 8.22
CA LEU A 40 0.19 4.25 8.58
C LEU A 40 -0.81 4.98 7.67
N MET A 41 -0.83 4.63 6.39
CA MET A 41 -1.67 5.26 5.39
C MET A 41 -1.94 4.29 4.24
N LEU A 42 -3.13 4.36 3.67
CA LEU A 42 -3.45 3.69 2.41
C LEU A 42 -4.26 4.62 1.52
N ASP A 43 -3.67 4.96 0.38
CA ASP A 43 -4.29 5.73 -0.68
C ASP A 43 -4.45 4.89 -1.95
N HIS A 44 -5.63 4.97 -2.56
CA HIS A 44 -5.85 4.57 -3.95
C HIS A 44 -5.85 5.85 -4.80
N PHE A 45 -4.80 6.07 -5.56
CA PHE A 45 -4.59 7.31 -6.31
C PHE A 45 -5.06 7.19 -7.75
N THR A 46 -5.51 8.34 -8.27
CA THR A 46 -5.72 8.58 -9.70
C THR A 46 -5.04 9.90 -10.05
N ILE A 47 -4.00 9.84 -10.89
CA ILE A 47 -3.15 11.00 -11.22
C ILE A 47 -3.26 11.27 -12.72
N GLY A 48 -3.92 12.38 -13.07
CA GLY A 48 -4.02 12.87 -14.44
C GLY A 48 -2.82 13.74 -14.85
N LYS A 49 -2.85 14.22 -16.10
CA LYS A 49 -1.85 15.16 -16.61
C LYS A 49 -1.84 16.46 -15.81
N GLY A 50 -0.66 17.00 -15.54
CA GLY A 50 -0.50 18.24 -14.77
C GLY A 50 -0.85 18.10 -13.29
N ALA A 51 -0.89 16.86 -12.79
CA ALA A 51 -1.00 16.55 -11.37
C ALA A 51 0.18 15.67 -10.92
N GLY A 52 0.40 15.53 -9.62
CA GLY A 52 1.39 14.59 -9.09
C GLY A 52 1.84 14.93 -7.67
N PHE A 53 2.94 14.29 -7.25
CA PHE A 53 3.57 14.51 -5.97
C PHE A 53 4.98 15.07 -6.21
N PRO A 54 5.13 16.41 -6.31
CA PRO A 54 6.44 17.04 -6.49
C PRO A 54 7.33 16.80 -5.25
N ASP A 55 8.55 17.33 -5.29
CA ASP A 55 9.58 17.15 -4.26
C ASP A 55 9.04 17.23 -2.82
N HIS A 56 9.07 16.10 -2.11
CA HIS A 56 8.61 15.99 -0.74
C HIS A 56 9.48 14.99 0.06
N PRO A 57 9.61 15.19 1.39
CA PRO A 57 10.44 14.32 2.21
C PRO A 57 9.66 13.14 2.82
N HIS A 58 10.39 12.14 3.32
CA HIS A 58 9.91 11.10 4.24
C HIS A 58 11.00 10.73 5.27
N ARG A 59 10.61 10.29 6.48
CA ARG A 59 11.52 9.71 7.50
C ARG A 59 10.77 8.74 8.43
N GLY A 60 11.35 7.56 8.63
CA GLY A 60 10.91 6.58 9.63
C GLY A 60 9.85 5.58 9.17
N GLN A 61 9.52 5.54 7.88
CA GLN A 61 8.58 4.59 7.28
C GLN A 61 9.12 3.96 5.99
N GLU A 62 8.43 2.94 5.50
CA GLU A 62 8.51 2.45 4.12
C GLU A 62 7.27 2.93 3.35
N THR A 63 7.45 3.31 2.08
CA THR A 63 6.34 3.55 1.14
C THR A 63 6.35 2.42 0.11
N ILE A 64 5.16 1.88 -0.16
CA ILE A 64 4.96 0.81 -1.13
C ILE A 64 3.99 1.33 -2.18
N THR A 65 4.53 1.59 -3.36
CA THR A 65 3.76 2.03 -4.53
C THR A 65 3.42 0.79 -5.36
N TYR A 66 2.13 0.49 -5.59
CA TYR A 66 1.67 -0.58 -6.49
C TYR A 66 0.85 0.01 -7.62
N LEU A 67 1.31 -0.13 -8.86
CA LEU A 67 0.66 0.49 -9.99
C LEU A 67 -0.35 -0.44 -10.67
N LEU A 68 -1.60 0.00 -10.77
CA LEU A 68 -2.70 -0.78 -11.35
C LEU A 68 -2.83 -0.55 -12.86
N SER A 69 -2.65 0.70 -13.33
CA SER A 69 -2.64 1.07 -14.74
C SER A 69 -1.82 2.34 -14.99
N GLY A 70 -1.26 2.47 -16.20
CA GLY A 70 -0.45 3.62 -16.61
C GLY A 70 1.03 3.51 -16.18
N GLY A 71 1.63 4.59 -15.71
CA GLY A 71 2.99 4.69 -15.20
C GLY A 71 3.16 5.77 -14.13
N VAL A 72 4.13 5.61 -13.23
CA VAL A 72 4.61 6.68 -12.35
C VAL A 72 6.12 6.80 -12.50
N ASP A 73 6.59 7.99 -12.85
CA ASP A 73 8.01 8.34 -12.84
C ASP A 73 8.39 8.76 -11.42
N HIS A 74 9.53 8.26 -10.93
CA HIS A 74 10.10 8.68 -9.64
C HIS A 74 11.53 9.19 -9.81
N GLU A 75 11.92 10.14 -8.95
CA GLU A 75 13.27 10.72 -8.89
C GLU A 75 13.57 11.15 -7.46
N ASP A 76 14.75 10.82 -6.94
CA ASP A 76 15.18 11.20 -5.59
C ASP A 76 16.49 12.01 -5.55
N PHE A 77 16.76 12.59 -4.38
CA PHE A 77 17.98 13.36 -4.12
C PHE A 77 19.28 12.54 -4.03
N ALA A 78 19.18 11.22 -4.12
CA ALA A 78 20.30 10.29 -4.12
C ALA A 78 20.71 9.90 -5.54
N GLY A 79 19.93 10.30 -6.55
CA GLY A 79 20.14 10.05 -7.96
C GLY A 79 19.38 8.82 -8.48
N ASN A 80 18.57 8.16 -7.64
CA ASN A 80 17.71 7.08 -8.08
C ASN A 80 16.54 7.66 -8.87
N LYS A 81 16.20 7.00 -9.97
CA LYS A 81 15.07 7.36 -10.82
C LYS A 81 14.63 6.18 -11.66
N GLY A 82 13.38 6.21 -12.08
CA GLY A 82 12.80 5.15 -12.89
C GLY A 82 11.32 5.38 -13.15
N THR A 83 10.71 4.40 -13.81
CA THR A 83 9.27 4.35 -14.04
C THR A 83 8.75 3.04 -13.47
N ILE A 84 7.73 3.14 -12.63
CA ILE A 84 6.93 2.03 -12.13
C ILE A 84 5.84 1.80 -13.18
N GLY A 85 5.79 0.61 -13.78
CA GLY A 85 4.82 0.24 -14.82
C GLY A 85 3.64 -0.57 -14.29
N PRO A 86 2.63 -0.90 -15.13
CA PRO A 86 1.44 -1.61 -14.69
C PRO A 86 1.80 -2.98 -14.09
N GLY A 87 1.35 -3.21 -12.85
CA GLY A 87 1.65 -4.42 -12.10
C GLY A 87 2.98 -4.40 -11.35
N ASP A 88 3.83 -3.39 -11.56
CA ASP A 88 5.08 -3.24 -10.82
C ASP A 88 4.82 -2.67 -9.43
N LEU A 89 5.74 -2.97 -8.51
CA LEU A 89 5.80 -2.36 -7.20
C LEU A 89 7.16 -1.72 -6.95
N GLN A 90 7.15 -0.66 -6.15
CA GLN A 90 8.35 -0.09 -5.55
C GLN A 90 8.21 -0.08 -4.03
N PHE A 91 9.15 -0.72 -3.35
CA PHE A 91 9.29 -0.66 -1.90
C PHE A 91 10.43 0.32 -1.58
N MET A 92 10.09 1.51 -1.13
CA MET A 92 11.06 2.52 -0.71
C MET A 92 11.13 2.55 0.81
N THR A 93 12.28 2.20 1.38
CA THR A 93 12.56 2.48 2.79
C THR A 93 13.08 3.91 2.91
N ALA A 94 12.36 4.80 3.59
CA ALA A 94 12.80 6.17 3.81
C ALA A 94 13.91 6.28 4.88
N GLY A 95 13.85 5.43 5.91
CA GLY A 95 14.85 5.38 6.97
C GLY A 95 15.13 6.77 7.57
N ARG A 96 16.42 7.13 7.68
CA ARG A 96 16.88 8.43 8.21
C ARG A 96 16.49 9.64 7.38
N GLY A 97 15.98 9.49 6.17
CA GLY A 97 15.50 10.60 5.37
C GLY A 97 15.66 10.39 3.87
N ILE A 98 14.60 10.66 3.12
CA ILE A 98 14.64 10.75 1.66
C ILE A 98 13.82 11.95 1.21
N MET A 99 14.25 12.62 0.14
CA MET A 99 13.43 13.58 -0.59
C MET A 99 13.31 13.11 -2.04
N HIS A 100 12.08 13.01 -2.53
CA HIS A 100 11.78 12.48 -3.85
C HIS A 100 10.54 13.13 -4.47
N ALA A 101 10.33 12.89 -5.75
CA ALA A 101 9.11 13.22 -6.48
C ALA A 101 8.53 11.95 -7.12
N GLU A 102 7.21 11.89 -7.20
CA GLU A 102 6.42 10.83 -7.86
C GLU A 102 5.42 11.51 -8.80
N MET A 103 5.73 11.50 -10.09
CA MET A 103 4.97 12.21 -11.12
C MET A 103 4.32 11.22 -12.09
N PRO A 104 3.13 11.51 -12.64
CA PRO A 104 2.48 10.63 -13.60
C PRO A 104 3.36 10.47 -14.84
N HIS A 105 3.49 9.24 -15.31
CA HIS A 105 4.00 8.99 -16.66
C HIS A 105 2.94 9.44 -17.67
N GLU A 106 3.35 10.04 -18.79
CA GLU A 106 2.40 10.45 -19.82
C GLU A 106 1.94 9.23 -20.63
N ASN A 107 0.69 8.82 -20.44
CA ASN A 107 0.10 7.76 -21.26
C ASN A 107 -0.21 8.28 -22.67
N PRO A 108 0.05 7.51 -23.74
CA PRO A 108 -0.19 7.95 -25.13
C PRO A 108 -1.63 8.37 -25.43
N ASP A 109 -2.60 7.79 -24.73
CA ASP A 109 -4.03 8.08 -24.86
C ASP A 109 -4.52 9.19 -23.90
N GLY A 110 -3.63 9.75 -23.08
CA GLY A 110 -3.95 10.76 -22.07
C GLY A 110 -4.74 10.22 -20.87
N SER A 111 -4.90 8.90 -20.74
CA SER A 111 -5.56 8.30 -19.58
C SER A 111 -4.81 8.58 -18.27
N PRO A 112 -5.51 8.66 -17.13
CA PRO A 112 -4.87 8.86 -15.84
C PRO A 112 -4.13 7.60 -15.36
N ASN A 113 -3.15 7.80 -14.49
CA ASN A 113 -2.41 6.72 -13.84
C ASN A 113 -3.11 6.33 -12.54
N VAL A 114 -3.30 5.03 -12.32
CA VAL A 114 -4.07 4.51 -11.17
C VAL A 114 -3.22 3.52 -10.40
N GLY A 115 -3.13 3.69 -9.08
CA GLY A 115 -2.32 2.85 -8.23
C GLY A 115 -2.64 2.99 -6.76
N MET A 116 -1.86 2.30 -5.93
CA MET A 116 -1.99 2.28 -4.48
C MET A 116 -0.70 2.77 -3.84
N GLN A 117 -0.81 3.60 -2.81
CA GLN A 117 0.30 3.99 -1.93
C GLN A 117 0.01 3.47 -0.52
N LEU A 118 0.83 2.53 -0.04
CA LEU A 118 0.77 2.01 1.32
C LEU A 118 1.98 2.48 2.10
N TRP A 119 1.77 3.14 3.24
CA TRP A 119 2.85 3.43 4.18
C TRP A 119 2.88 2.38 5.27
N VAL A 120 4.07 1.83 5.51
CA VAL A 120 4.34 0.83 6.53
C VAL A 120 5.35 1.38 7.51
N ASP A 121 5.04 1.34 8.79
CA ASP A 121 5.92 1.81 9.86
C ASP A 121 7.19 0.95 9.92
N LEU A 122 8.34 1.59 10.16
CA LEU A 122 9.58 0.87 10.44
C LEU A 122 9.67 0.55 11.94
N PRO A 123 10.26 -0.60 12.33
CA PRO A 123 10.65 -0.85 13.71
C PRO A 123 11.54 0.29 14.20
N GLU A 124 11.36 0.73 15.44
CA GLU A 124 12.12 1.84 16.06
C GLU A 124 13.62 1.79 15.72
N LYS A 125 14.25 0.62 15.91
CA LYS A 125 15.68 0.39 15.63
C LYS A 125 16.11 0.58 14.16
N LEU A 126 15.18 0.62 13.21
CA LEU A 126 15.42 0.77 11.78
C LEU A 126 14.99 2.14 11.24
N LYS A 127 14.35 3.01 12.06
CA LYS A 127 13.91 4.33 11.61
C LYS A 127 15.03 5.25 11.17
N MET A 128 16.27 4.96 11.57
CA MET A 128 17.48 5.71 11.18
C MET A 128 18.40 4.92 10.23
N CYS A 129 17.93 3.82 9.62
CA CYS A 129 18.71 3.12 8.61
C CYS A 129 18.90 3.98 7.34
N GLU A 130 19.87 3.63 6.52
CA GLU A 130 20.04 4.29 5.21
C GLU A 130 18.83 4.00 4.30
N PRO A 131 18.38 4.99 3.51
CA PRO A 131 17.29 4.77 2.56
C PRO A 131 17.65 3.69 1.54
N ARG A 132 16.67 2.91 1.12
CA ARG A 132 16.86 1.89 0.07
C ARG A 132 15.62 1.75 -0.79
N TYR A 133 15.81 1.26 -2.02
CA TYR A 133 14.74 0.84 -2.91
C TYR A 133 14.81 -0.67 -3.15
N ARG A 134 13.63 -1.28 -3.25
CA ARG A 134 13.46 -2.62 -3.79
C ARG A 134 12.30 -2.59 -4.78
N ASP A 135 12.64 -2.52 -6.06
CA ASP A 135 11.66 -2.67 -7.13
C ASP A 135 11.31 -4.15 -7.31
N LEU A 136 10.04 -4.42 -7.63
CA LEU A 136 9.50 -5.73 -7.96
C LEU A 136 8.69 -5.60 -9.25
N ARG A 137 9.18 -6.18 -10.34
CA ARG A 137 8.51 -6.13 -11.64
C ARG A 137 7.31 -7.07 -11.66
N ALA A 138 6.28 -6.71 -12.42
CA ALA A 138 5.08 -7.53 -12.60
C ALA A 138 5.42 -8.96 -13.06
N SER A 139 6.45 -9.12 -13.88
CA SER A 139 6.93 -10.41 -14.39
C SER A 139 7.61 -11.29 -13.33
N GLU A 140 8.04 -10.71 -12.21
CA GLU A 140 8.64 -11.43 -11.09
C GLU A 140 7.58 -11.92 -10.08
N ILE A 141 6.33 -11.47 -10.20
CA ILE A 141 5.26 -11.78 -9.25
C ILE A 141 4.60 -13.11 -9.63
N PRO A 142 4.74 -14.17 -8.82
CA PRO A 142 4.08 -15.44 -9.09
C PRO A 142 2.57 -15.29 -8.94
N THR A 143 1.84 -16.01 -9.80
CA THR A 143 0.38 -16.06 -9.78
C THR A 143 -0.08 -17.48 -9.50
N VAL A 144 -1.09 -17.61 -8.64
CA VAL A 144 -1.78 -18.87 -8.38
C VAL A 144 -3.23 -18.75 -8.85
N THR A 145 -3.73 -19.82 -9.46
CA THR A 145 -5.14 -19.95 -9.80
C THR A 145 -5.71 -21.16 -9.07
N VAL A 146 -6.82 -20.97 -8.37
CA VAL A 146 -7.53 -22.01 -7.60
C VAL A 146 -9.03 -21.97 -7.91
N ASP A 147 -9.81 -22.81 -7.23
CA ASP A 147 -11.28 -22.87 -7.36
C ASP A 147 -11.72 -23.07 -8.82
N ASP A 148 -11.18 -24.11 -9.45
CA ASP A 148 -11.43 -24.48 -10.85
C ASP A 148 -11.24 -23.34 -11.86
N GLY A 149 -10.31 -22.43 -11.57
CA GLY A 149 -10.00 -21.29 -12.46
C GLY A 149 -10.66 -19.98 -12.08
N LYS A 150 -11.56 -19.97 -11.09
CA LYS A 150 -12.39 -18.80 -10.75
C LYS A 150 -11.73 -17.83 -9.78
N ALA A 151 -10.68 -18.24 -9.08
CA ALA A 151 -9.93 -17.40 -8.17
C ALA A 151 -8.47 -17.30 -8.61
N ARG A 152 -8.00 -16.08 -8.87
CA ARG A 152 -6.61 -15.79 -9.25
C ARG A 152 -5.97 -14.88 -8.21
N VAL A 153 -4.79 -15.24 -7.73
CA VAL A 153 -4.02 -14.53 -6.71
C VAL A 153 -2.64 -14.19 -7.26
N LYS A 154 -2.31 -12.89 -7.35
CA LYS A 154 -0.92 -12.46 -7.48
C LYS A 154 -0.28 -12.40 -6.10
N VAL A 155 0.78 -13.17 -5.89
CA VAL A 155 1.46 -13.31 -4.60
C VAL A 155 2.61 -12.30 -4.53
N ILE A 156 2.28 -11.04 -4.25
CA ILE A 156 3.23 -9.92 -4.23
C ILE A 156 4.24 -10.09 -3.09
N SER A 157 3.75 -10.39 -1.88
CA SER A 157 4.59 -10.70 -0.73
C SER A 157 3.89 -11.74 0.15
N GLY A 158 4.61 -12.76 0.60
CA GLY A 158 4.09 -13.83 1.45
C GLY A 158 3.90 -15.15 0.71
N GLN A 159 2.89 -15.92 1.13
CA GLN A 159 2.60 -17.23 0.55
C GLN A 159 1.10 -17.41 0.32
N SER A 160 0.73 -18.00 -0.82
CA SER A 160 -0.65 -18.39 -1.12
C SER A 160 -0.68 -19.76 -1.78
N HIS A 161 -1.48 -20.68 -1.25
CA HIS A 161 -1.71 -22.03 -1.81
C HIS A 161 -0.43 -22.78 -2.23
N GLY A 162 0.62 -22.72 -1.39
CA GLY A 162 1.89 -23.40 -1.63
C GLY A 162 2.86 -22.68 -2.55
N VAL A 163 2.55 -21.45 -2.98
CA VAL A 163 3.43 -20.61 -3.79
C VAL A 163 3.91 -19.42 -2.96
N ASP A 164 5.23 -19.27 -2.86
CA ASP A 164 5.91 -18.18 -2.17
C ASP A 164 6.20 -17.01 -3.13
N SER A 165 6.18 -15.79 -2.59
CA SER A 165 6.66 -14.59 -3.28
C SER A 165 8.20 -14.52 -3.35
N VAL A 166 8.68 -13.52 -4.08
CA VAL A 166 10.04 -13.00 -3.88
C VAL A 166 10.21 -12.54 -2.42
N ARG A 167 11.39 -12.78 -1.84
CA ARG A 167 11.73 -12.44 -0.45
C ARG A 167 12.43 -11.09 -0.33
N ASP A 168 12.57 -10.61 0.92
CA ASP A 168 13.36 -9.44 1.31
C ASP A 168 12.93 -8.11 0.66
N LEU A 169 11.61 -7.95 0.47
CA LEU A 169 11.00 -6.76 -0.11
C LEU A 169 10.98 -5.57 0.87
N ALA A 170 10.50 -5.80 2.10
CA ALA A 170 10.31 -4.78 3.13
C ALA A 170 11.06 -5.17 4.42
N TYR A 171 11.42 -4.18 5.24
CA TYR A 171 11.99 -4.44 6.56
C TYR A 171 10.92 -4.85 7.57
N THR A 172 9.75 -4.23 7.50
CA THR A 172 8.60 -4.66 8.30
C THR A 172 7.89 -5.81 7.59
N PRO A 173 7.72 -6.99 8.24
CA PRO A 173 7.05 -8.11 7.61
C PRO A 173 5.63 -7.76 7.19
N VAL A 174 5.39 -7.79 5.87
CA VAL A 174 4.11 -7.50 5.24
C VAL A 174 3.83 -8.49 4.12
N TRP A 175 2.62 -9.01 4.07
CA TRP A 175 2.08 -9.84 3.00
C TRP A 175 1.07 -9.03 2.21
N ILE A 176 1.13 -9.15 0.89
CA ILE A 176 0.31 -8.40 -0.05
C ILE A 176 -0.13 -9.37 -1.14
N PHE A 177 -1.44 -9.37 -1.43
CA PHE A 177 -2.04 -10.18 -2.48
C PHE A 177 -2.99 -9.32 -3.31
N ASP A 178 -2.92 -9.44 -4.64
CA ASP A 178 -3.93 -8.89 -5.55
C ASP A 178 -4.79 -10.04 -6.07
N ILE A 179 -6.06 -10.05 -5.65
CA ILE A 179 -6.97 -11.18 -5.81
C ILE A 179 -8.09 -10.79 -6.74
N THR A 180 -8.35 -11.63 -7.75
CA THR A 180 -9.50 -11.53 -8.65
C THR A 180 -10.37 -12.77 -8.49
N LEU A 181 -11.68 -12.57 -8.28
CA LEU A 181 -12.68 -13.63 -8.16
C LEU A 181 -13.76 -13.44 -9.24
N GLN A 182 -13.86 -14.40 -10.15
CA GLN A 182 -14.99 -14.48 -11.10
C GLN A 182 -16.31 -14.74 -10.37
N PRO A 183 -17.48 -14.47 -10.97
CA PRO A 183 -18.77 -14.83 -10.38
C PRO A 183 -18.82 -16.28 -9.87
N GLY A 184 -19.19 -16.43 -8.60
CA GLY A 184 -19.21 -17.72 -7.89
C GLY A 184 -17.84 -18.24 -7.44
N GLY A 185 -16.75 -17.51 -7.72
CA GLY A 185 -15.39 -17.83 -7.30
C GLY A 185 -15.15 -17.58 -5.83
N LYS A 186 -14.33 -18.43 -5.20
CA LYS A 186 -14.05 -18.42 -3.76
C LYS A 186 -12.57 -18.58 -3.46
N ILE A 187 -12.13 -18.01 -2.35
CA ILE A 187 -10.76 -18.11 -1.85
C ILE A 187 -10.75 -18.19 -0.33
N THR A 188 -9.84 -19.01 0.19
CA THR A 188 -9.49 -19.06 1.62
C THR A 188 -7.99 -18.79 1.72
N GLN A 189 -7.62 -17.57 2.08
CA GLN A 189 -6.22 -17.16 2.22
C GLN A 189 -5.76 -17.32 3.67
N ALA A 190 -4.75 -18.16 3.90
CA ALA A 190 -4.10 -18.25 5.20
C ALA A 190 -3.24 -17.01 5.48
N LEU A 191 -3.24 -16.57 6.74
CA LEU A 191 -2.44 -15.44 7.21
C LEU A 191 -1.67 -15.82 8.47
N PRO A 192 -0.50 -15.20 8.73
CA PRO A 192 0.21 -15.41 9.98
C PRO A 192 -0.65 -15.02 11.18
N LYS A 193 -0.62 -15.84 12.24
CA LYS A 193 -1.36 -15.57 13.48
C LYS A 193 -0.87 -14.29 14.15
N GLY A 194 -1.80 -13.53 14.72
CA GLY A 194 -1.49 -12.26 15.40
C GLY A 194 -1.17 -11.09 14.48
N TRP A 195 -1.05 -11.30 13.16
CA TRP A 195 -0.85 -10.20 12.22
C TRP A 195 -2.13 -9.36 12.07
N ASN A 196 -1.98 -8.05 11.91
CA ASN A 196 -3.08 -7.18 11.52
C ASN A 196 -3.35 -7.34 10.02
N ALA A 197 -4.62 -7.37 9.62
CA ALA A 197 -4.98 -7.57 8.23
C ALA A 197 -6.18 -6.72 7.80
N PHE A 198 -6.15 -6.28 6.55
CA PHE A 198 -7.26 -5.58 5.91
C PHE A 198 -7.34 -5.94 4.41
N ALA A 199 -8.52 -5.79 3.83
CA ALA A 199 -8.72 -5.85 2.39
C ALA A 199 -9.20 -4.48 1.85
N TYR A 200 -8.77 -4.13 0.65
CA TYR A 200 -9.26 -2.95 -0.08
C TYR A 200 -9.91 -3.39 -1.38
N THR A 201 -11.21 -3.15 -1.54
CA THR A 201 -11.96 -3.54 -2.74
C THR A 201 -11.68 -2.55 -3.88
N LEU A 202 -11.23 -3.06 -5.03
CA LEU A 202 -10.84 -2.26 -6.19
C LEU A 202 -11.92 -2.21 -7.27
N ALA A 203 -12.61 -3.32 -7.49
CA ALA A 203 -13.66 -3.44 -8.51
C ALA A 203 -14.67 -4.51 -8.09
N GLY A 204 -15.92 -4.35 -8.53
CA GLY A 204 -17.00 -5.25 -8.19
C GLY A 204 -17.34 -5.26 -6.69
N SER A 205 -18.00 -6.33 -6.25
CA SER A 205 -18.35 -6.54 -4.83
C SER A 205 -17.78 -7.86 -4.33
N THR A 206 -17.20 -7.85 -3.13
CA THR A 206 -16.66 -9.06 -2.47
C THR A 206 -17.46 -9.39 -1.24
N THR A 207 -17.84 -10.66 -1.07
CA THR A 207 -18.35 -11.17 0.21
C THR A 207 -17.18 -11.69 1.03
N PHE A 208 -16.94 -11.09 2.20
CA PHE A 208 -15.93 -11.55 3.15
C PHE A 208 -16.57 -12.34 4.27
N GLY A 209 -15.88 -13.37 4.76
CA GLY A 209 -16.36 -14.32 5.76
C GLY A 209 -16.87 -15.61 5.11
N LYS A 210 -17.01 -16.66 5.93
CA LYS A 210 -17.43 -17.98 5.46
C LYS A 210 -18.88 -17.96 4.98
N ASP A 211 -19.16 -18.61 3.86
CA ASP A 211 -20.51 -18.75 3.31
C ASP A 211 -21.52 -19.18 4.39
N SER A 212 -22.67 -18.51 4.42
CA SER A 212 -23.77 -18.77 5.35
C SER A 212 -23.47 -18.51 6.83
N SER A 213 -22.33 -17.89 7.16
CA SER A 213 -22.11 -17.36 8.51
C SER A 213 -22.83 -16.03 8.71
N ALA A 214 -23.39 -15.80 9.90
CA ALA A 214 -24.00 -14.51 10.25
C ALA A 214 -23.01 -13.33 10.22
N SER A 215 -21.71 -13.62 10.21
CA SER A 215 -20.61 -12.65 10.10
C SER A 215 -20.16 -12.37 8.67
N SER A 216 -20.72 -13.05 7.67
CA SER A 216 -20.40 -12.76 6.26
C SER A 216 -21.00 -11.43 5.82
N LYS A 217 -20.24 -10.67 5.03
CA LYS A 217 -20.67 -9.35 4.55
C LYS A 217 -20.21 -9.10 3.13
N THR A 218 -21.15 -8.75 2.25
CA THR A 218 -20.86 -8.22 0.92
C THR A 218 -20.47 -6.76 1.00
N VAL A 219 -19.33 -6.43 0.42
CA VAL A 219 -18.70 -5.11 0.45
C VAL A 219 -18.44 -4.65 -0.98
N PRO A 220 -18.92 -3.45 -1.38
CA PRO A 220 -18.73 -2.92 -2.73
C PRO A 220 -17.31 -2.33 -2.91
N GLU A 221 -17.01 -1.82 -4.10
CA GLU A 221 -15.73 -1.18 -4.44
C GLU A 221 -15.38 0.04 -3.56
N PHE A 222 -14.08 0.29 -3.41
CA PHE A 222 -13.44 1.38 -2.68
C PHE A 222 -13.67 1.37 -1.17
N TYR A 223 -13.94 0.20 -0.59
CA TYR A 223 -14.04 0.02 0.86
C TYR A 223 -12.76 -0.59 1.40
N ASN A 224 -12.37 -0.15 2.60
CA ASN A 224 -11.41 -0.84 3.44
C ASN A 224 -12.18 -1.74 4.41
N VAL A 225 -11.84 -3.03 4.43
CA VAL A 225 -12.39 -4.07 5.29
C VAL A 225 -11.29 -4.48 6.26
N VAL A 226 -11.40 -4.05 7.52
CA VAL A 226 -10.45 -4.38 8.57
C VAL A 226 -10.93 -5.62 9.30
N PHE A 227 -10.03 -6.58 9.47
CA PHE A 227 -10.34 -7.85 10.15
C PHE A 227 -9.84 -7.83 11.59
N ASP A 228 -10.47 -8.64 12.43
CA ASP A 228 -9.91 -8.95 13.74
C ASP A 228 -8.63 -9.79 13.63
N GLN A 229 -7.78 -9.72 14.66
CA GLN A 229 -6.57 -10.53 14.76
C GLN A 229 -6.86 -11.99 15.11
N GLU A 230 -8.02 -12.27 15.72
CA GLU A 230 -8.44 -13.63 16.05
C GLU A 230 -8.77 -14.41 14.78
N GLY A 231 -8.04 -15.49 14.56
CA GLY A 231 -8.14 -16.33 13.38
C GLY A 231 -6.87 -16.33 12.53
N ASP A 232 -6.78 -17.29 11.62
CA ASP A 232 -5.62 -17.54 10.76
C ASP A 232 -5.97 -17.65 9.28
N LEU A 233 -7.23 -17.36 8.91
CA LEU A 233 -7.70 -17.36 7.52
C LEU A 233 -8.59 -16.15 7.22
N ILE A 234 -8.59 -15.73 5.95
CA ILE A 234 -9.61 -14.85 5.38
C ILE A 234 -10.35 -15.64 4.30
N ASP A 235 -11.66 -15.79 4.47
CA ASP A 235 -12.55 -16.30 3.43
C ASP A 235 -13.13 -15.12 2.64
N ALA A 236 -13.10 -15.24 1.31
CA ALA A 236 -13.74 -14.29 0.42
C ALA A 236 -14.38 -15.00 -0.78
N SER A 237 -15.50 -14.47 -1.26
CA SER A 237 -16.24 -14.99 -2.40
C SER A 237 -16.83 -13.87 -3.25
N ASN A 238 -17.01 -14.14 -4.53
CA ASN A 238 -17.88 -13.36 -5.41
C ASN A 238 -19.20 -14.12 -5.58
N LEU A 239 -20.33 -13.41 -5.59
CA LEU A 239 -21.64 -14.06 -5.67
C LEU A 239 -21.81 -14.75 -7.04
N PRO A 240 -22.47 -15.93 -7.10
CA PRO A 240 -22.68 -16.64 -8.38
C PRO A 240 -23.46 -15.84 -9.44
N ASP A 241 -24.33 -14.94 -9.01
CA ASP A 241 -25.15 -14.06 -9.85
C ASP A 241 -24.53 -12.66 -10.06
N ALA A 242 -23.28 -12.45 -9.62
CA ALA A 242 -22.56 -11.22 -9.87
C ALA A 242 -22.35 -11.00 -11.38
N LYS A 243 -22.42 -9.74 -11.80
CA LYS A 243 -22.31 -9.35 -13.22
C LYS A 243 -20.88 -9.14 -13.70
N GLU A 244 -19.94 -9.00 -12.77
CA GLU A 244 -18.55 -8.69 -13.02
C GLU A 244 -17.64 -9.41 -12.03
N ASP A 245 -16.36 -9.48 -12.37
CA ASP A 245 -15.32 -9.98 -11.48
C ASP A 245 -15.18 -9.04 -10.27
N SER A 246 -14.96 -9.63 -9.10
CA SER A 246 -14.51 -8.88 -7.94
C SER A 246 -12.98 -8.83 -7.95
N ARG A 247 -12.41 -7.66 -7.63
CA ARG A 247 -10.96 -7.50 -7.43
C ARG A 247 -10.70 -6.75 -6.12
N PHE A 248 -9.79 -7.26 -5.30
CA PHE A 248 -9.37 -6.62 -4.07
C PHE A 248 -7.91 -6.90 -3.75
N ILE A 249 -7.29 -5.98 -3.02
CA ILE A 249 -5.97 -6.21 -2.42
C ILE A 249 -6.19 -6.71 -0.99
N LEU A 250 -5.53 -7.79 -0.60
CA LEU A 250 -5.48 -8.27 0.77
C LEU A 250 -4.07 -8.02 1.33
N VAL A 251 -4.00 -7.33 2.46
CA VAL A 251 -2.74 -6.96 3.11
C VAL A 251 -2.75 -7.46 4.55
N ALA A 252 -1.64 -8.07 4.98
CA ALA A 252 -1.42 -8.44 6.38
C ALA A 252 -0.01 -8.06 6.81
N GLY A 253 0.16 -7.58 8.04
CA GLY A 253 1.46 -7.11 8.52
C GLY A 253 1.66 -7.42 9.99
N GLN A 254 2.91 -7.65 10.38
CA GLN A 254 3.25 -7.84 11.78
C GLN A 254 3.06 -6.53 12.54
N PRO A 255 2.16 -6.47 13.54
CA PRO A 255 2.01 -5.29 14.37
C PRO A 255 3.31 -5.01 15.11
N LEU A 256 3.68 -3.74 15.17
CA LEU A 256 4.80 -3.27 15.96
C LEU A 256 4.28 -2.79 17.31
N ASP A 257 4.87 -3.31 18.38
CA ASP A 257 4.63 -2.87 19.75
C ASP A 257 5.51 -1.66 20.06
N GLN A 258 5.14 -0.52 19.49
CA GLN A 258 5.87 0.74 19.62
C GLN A 258 4.92 1.94 19.51
N ASN A 259 5.35 3.08 20.04
CA ASN A 259 4.63 4.34 19.86
C ASN A 259 4.73 4.82 18.42
N VAL A 260 3.65 5.42 17.91
CA VAL A 260 3.63 6.04 16.57
C VAL A 260 3.27 7.52 16.73
N VAL A 261 4.22 8.40 16.41
CA VAL A 261 4.02 9.84 16.33
C VAL A 261 4.23 10.27 14.89
N GLN A 262 3.15 10.70 14.24
CA GLN A 262 3.15 11.13 12.85
C GLN A 262 2.86 12.63 12.75
N TYR A 263 3.72 13.35 12.03
CA TYR A 263 3.48 14.73 11.62
C TYR A 263 3.82 14.88 10.13
N GLY A 264 2.77 14.88 9.30
CA GLY A 264 2.90 14.89 7.85
C GLY A 264 3.81 13.74 7.36
N PRO A 265 4.96 14.05 6.73
CA PRO A 265 5.87 13.06 6.15
C PRO A 265 6.77 12.33 7.15
N PHE A 266 6.80 12.76 8.41
CA PHE A 266 7.71 12.22 9.43
C PHE A 266 6.95 11.33 10.41
N VAL A 267 7.40 10.08 10.54
CA VAL A 267 6.77 9.07 11.42
C VAL A 267 7.82 8.46 12.34
N LEU A 268 7.85 8.90 13.59
CA LEU A 268 8.85 8.50 14.60
C LEU A 268 8.13 7.98 15.87
N ASN A 269 8.87 7.69 16.94
CA ASN A 269 8.33 7.10 18.16
C ASN A 269 8.05 8.15 19.27
N SER A 270 8.59 9.37 19.16
CA SER A 270 8.31 10.48 20.08
C SER A 270 8.08 11.84 19.39
N GLN A 271 7.52 12.82 20.12
CA GLN A 271 7.33 14.19 19.61
C GLN A 271 8.66 14.89 19.37
N GLU A 272 9.65 14.65 20.25
CA GLU A 272 11.00 15.18 20.16
C GLU A 272 11.71 14.68 18.89
N GLU A 273 11.57 13.40 18.56
CA GLU A 273 12.14 12.82 17.33
C GLU A 273 11.50 13.40 16.06
N VAL A 274 10.18 13.60 16.07
CA VAL A 274 9.48 14.28 14.97
C VAL A 274 9.96 15.73 14.83
N TYR A 275 10.09 16.46 15.93
CA TYR A 275 10.61 17.82 15.92
C TYR A 275 12.04 17.87 15.38
N GLN A 276 12.89 16.93 15.81
CA GLN A 276 14.24 16.79 15.28
C GLN A 276 14.24 16.49 13.78
N ALA A 277 13.33 15.64 13.28
CA ALA A 277 13.19 15.37 11.85
C ALA A 277 12.84 16.62 11.03
N MET A 278 11.97 17.48 11.57
CA MET A 278 11.65 18.76 10.95
C MET A 278 12.87 19.69 10.90
N LEU A 279 13.64 19.78 11.99
CA LEU A 279 14.87 20.56 12.03
C LEU A 279 15.94 20.03 11.07
N ASP A 280 16.13 18.71 11.02
CA ASP A 280 17.09 18.07 10.14
C ASP A 280 16.76 18.34 8.66
N PHE A 281 15.48 18.28 8.29
CA PHE A 281 15.02 18.63 6.94
C PHE A 281 15.27 20.11 6.63
N GLN A 282 14.86 21.02 7.53
CA GLN A 282 15.03 22.47 7.33
C GLN A 282 16.51 22.90 7.24
N THR A 283 17.39 22.24 7.99
CA THR A 283 18.82 22.56 8.01
C THR A 283 19.63 21.78 6.98
N ALA A 284 19.01 20.81 6.29
CA ALA A 284 19.65 19.84 5.42
C ALA A 284 20.77 19.08 6.14
N SER A 285 20.41 18.36 7.20
CA SER A 285 21.35 17.59 8.03
C SER A 285 20.81 16.20 8.36
N ASN A 286 21.67 15.33 8.92
CA ASN A 286 21.32 14.03 9.49
C ASN A 286 20.47 13.12 8.59
N GLY A 287 20.76 13.08 7.30
CA GLY A 287 20.05 12.27 6.30
C GLY A 287 19.43 13.12 5.19
N PHE A 288 19.27 14.42 5.42
CA PHE A 288 18.76 15.37 4.45
C PHE A 288 19.83 16.29 3.85
N GLU A 289 21.12 15.95 3.95
CA GLU A 289 22.23 16.78 3.45
C GLU A 289 22.08 17.11 1.96
N ARG A 290 21.54 16.17 1.18
CA ARG A 290 21.31 16.33 -0.26
C ARG A 290 20.05 17.11 -0.61
N ALA A 291 19.20 17.43 0.36
CA ALA A 291 17.99 18.23 0.11
C ALA A 291 18.32 19.70 -0.21
N ARG A 292 19.49 20.19 0.23
CA ARG A 292 19.89 21.59 0.00
C ARG A 292 20.11 21.87 -1.49
N GLY A 293 19.20 22.64 -2.08
CA GLY A 293 19.29 23.07 -3.48
C GLY A 293 19.03 21.95 -4.49
N TRP A 294 18.55 20.79 -4.04
CA TRP A 294 18.08 19.75 -4.95
C TRP A 294 16.67 20.08 -5.42
N GLU A 295 16.43 19.86 -6.71
CA GLU A 295 15.13 19.94 -7.33
C GLU A 295 15.03 18.79 -8.34
N SER A 296 13.95 18.01 -8.28
CA SER A 296 13.72 16.97 -9.29
C SER A 296 13.48 17.60 -10.66
N LYS A 297 13.89 16.90 -11.72
CA LYS A 297 13.55 17.29 -13.09
C LYS A 297 12.09 17.02 -13.38
N ILE A 298 11.54 15.95 -12.80
CA ILE A 298 10.14 15.56 -13.05
C ILE A 298 9.14 16.47 -12.34
N GLY A 299 9.45 17.00 -11.16
CA GLY A 299 8.60 17.95 -10.43
C GLY A 299 8.39 19.27 -11.18
N LYS A 300 9.37 19.66 -12.02
CA LYS A 300 9.28 20.85 -12.88
C LYS A 300 8.25 20.75 -14.01
N ARG A 301 7.74 19.54 -14.31
CA ARG A 301 6.68 19.32 -15.31
C ARG A 301 5.34 19.95 -14.91
N MET A 302 5.21 20.38 -13.66
CA MET A 302 4.01 21.06 -13.13
C MET A 302 3.93 22.54 -13.52
N GLY A 303 4.99 23.12 -14.10
CA GLY A 303 5.10 24.53 -14.47
C GLY A 303 5.07 24.79 -15.97
#